data_AF-A0A6L9QDA5-F1
#
_entry.id   AF-A0A6L9QDA5-F1
#
_cell.length_a   1.000
_cell.length_b   1.000
_cell.length_c   1.000
_cell.angle_alpha   90.00
_cell.angle_beta   90.00
_cell.angle_gamma   90.00
#
_symmetry.space_group_name_H-M   'P 1'
#
loop_
_entity.id
_entity.type
_entity.pdbx_description
1 polymer ?
#
loop_
_entity_poly.entity_id
_entity_poly.type
_entity_poly.pdbx_seq_one_letter_code
_entity_poly.pdbx_strand_id
1 'polypeptide(L)'
;GTGYRAESAAGDTTGFTSETLALLTRNYSVVRAEDAAICGRPARVVEARRPDGSPAGRFWIDRETGLMLHRELIDATGRPVVVTGFSEISFTAPPAEPVVLGQPRGGLLRFPGSSAGGAVDGA
;
A
#
# COMPACT_ATOMS: atom_id res chain seq x y z
N GLY A 1 -20.18 -6.57 -27.24
CA GLY A 1 -19.82 -6.56 -25.82
C GLY A 1 -18.41 -7.07 -25.70
N THR A 2 -17.46 -6.17 -25.50
CA THR A 2 -16.05 -6.51 -25.29
C THR A 2 -15.76 -6.25 -23.82
N GLY A 3 -15.59 -7.34 -23.07
CA GLY A 3 -15.36 -7.31 -21.62
C GLY A 3 -14.13 -6.50 -21.28
N TYR A 4 -14.21 -5.77 -20.16
CA TYR A 4 -13.06 -5.10 -19.58
C TYR A 4 -12.04 -6.16 -19.14
N ARG A 5 -10.82 -6.09 -19.69
CA ARG A 5 -9.69 -6.88 -19.19
C ARG A 5 -8.96 -6.02 -18.17
N ALA A 6 -9.06 -6.39 -16.89
CA ALA A 6 -8.21 -5.81 -15.87
C ALA A 6 -6.77 -6.31 -16.06
N GLU A 7 -5.96 -5.58 -16.83
CA GLU A 7 -4.51 -5.79 -16.85
C GLU A 7 -3.91 -5.14 -15.61
N SER A 8 -3.93 -5.88 -14.51
CA SER A 8 -3.12 -5.59 -13.33
C SER A 8 -1.67 -5.97 -13.63
N ALA A 9 -0.98 -5.15 -14.42
CA ALA A 9 0.46 -5.25 -14.59
C ALA A 9 1.13 -4.21 -13.68
N ALA A 10 1.63 -4.69 -12.55
CA ALA A 10 2.44 -3.92 -11.62
C ALA A 10 3.76 -3.50 -12.30
N GLY A 11 3.77 -2.30 -12.85
CA GLY A 11 4.97 -1.64 -13.40
C GLY A 11 4.91 -0.10 -13.35
N ASP A 12 3.70 0.47 -13.24
CA ASP A 12 3.39 1.90 -13.14
C ASP A 12 2.29 2.02 -12.07
N THR A 13 2.59 2.59 -10.90
CA THR A 13 2.03 2.17 -9.58
C THR A 13 0.50 2.34 -9.37
N THR A 14 -0.25 2.86 -10.35
CA THR A 14 -1.71 3.06 -10.27
C THR A 14 -2.48 2.64 -11.52
N GLY A 15 -1.81 2.16 -12.59
CA GLY A 15 -2.46 1.85 -13.86
C GLY A 15 -2.93 3.08 -14.67
N PHE A 16 -2.52 4.30 -14.30
CA PHE A 16 -2.81 5.51 -15.05
C PHE A 16 -1.64 5.93 -15.94
N THR A 17 -1.90 6.15 -17.22
CA THR A 17 -0.89 6.68 -18.14
C THR A 17 -0.73 8.20 -17.96
N SER A 18 0.38 8.76 -18.45
CA SER A 18 0.62 10.21 -18.43
C SER A 18 -0.47 10.98 -19.19
N GLU A 19 -0.97 10.44 -20.29
CA GLU A 19 -2.07 11.01 -21.07
C GLU A 19 -3.37 11.03 -20.26
N THR A 20 -3.63 9.97 -19.50
CA THR A 20 -4.79 9.90 -18.61
C THR A 20 -4.70 10.95 -17.51
N LEU A 21 -3.52 11.09 -16.89
CA LEU A 21 -3.30 12.10 -15.85
C LEU A 21 -3.43 13.52 -16.41
N ALA A 22 -2.95 13.77 -17.63
CA ALA A 22 -3.10 15.05 -18.30
C ALA A 22 -4.59 15.39 -18.54
N LEU A 23 -5.40 14.41 -18.97
CA LEU A 23 -6.84 14.60 -19.10
C LEU A 23 -7.52 14.91 -17.76
N LEU A 24 -7.14 14.21 -16.69
CA LEU A 24 -7.68 14.47 -15.35
C LEU A 24 -7.34 15.88 -14.88
N THR A 25 -6.07 16.29 -15.00
CA THR A 25 -5.59 17.59 -14.53
C THR A 25 -6.14 18.76 -15.35
N ARG A 26 -6.45 18.53 -16.64
CA ARG A 26 -7.10 19.52 -17.50
C ARG A 26 -8.56 19.76 -17.10
N ASN A 27 -9.28 18.72 -16.68
CA ASN A 27 -10.73 18.78 -16.48
C ASN A 27 -11.14 18.88 -15.01
N TYR A 28 -10.22 18.60 -14.08
CA TYR A 28 -10.50 18.59 -12.66
C TYR A 28 -9.36 19.23 -11.87
N SER A 29 -9.74 19.90 -10.78
CA SER A 29 -8.81 20.29 -9.72
C SER A 29 -9.03 19.43 -8.49
N VAL A 30 -7.99 19.21 -7.70
CA VAL A 30 -8.07 18.44 -6.45
C VAL A 30 -7.94 19.42 -5.29
N VAL A 31 -8.93 19.41 -4.40
CA VAL A 31 -8.96 20.29 -3.23
C VAL A 31 -9.18 19.49 -1.96
N ARG A 32 -8.67 20.00 -0.85
CA ARG A 32 -8.93 19.46 0.49
C ARG A 32 -10.19 20.11 1.05
N ALA A 33 -11.13 19.27 1.51
CA ALA A 33 -12.30 19.70 2.25
C ALA A 33 -12.06 19.54 3.77
N GLU A 34 -13.08 19.83 4.56
CA GLU A 34 -13.03 19.59 6.01
C GLU A 34 -12.81 18.09 6.29
N ASP A 35 -11.94 17.78 7.25
CA ASP A 35 -11.70 16.40 7.67
C ASP A 35 -12.97 15.81 8.28
N ALA A 36 -13.10 14.49 8.21
CA ALA A 36 -14.26 13.77 8.73
C ALA A 36 -13.83 12.46 9.40
N ALA A 37 -14.80 11.64 9.81
CA ALA A 37 -14.53 10.28 10.26
C ALA A 37 -15.46 9.28 9.54
N ILE A 38 -14.93 8.12 9.17
CA ILE A 38 -15.68 7.00 8.58
C ILE A 38 -15.34 5.75 9.40
N CYS A 39 -16.36 4.98 9.81
CA CYS A 39 -16.19 3.80 10.67
C CYS A 39 -15.37 4.09 11.95
N GLY A 40 -15.53 5.28 12.54
CA GLY A 40 -14.78 5.71 13.73
C GLY A 40 -13.31 6.09 13.47
N ARG A 41 -12.85 6.07 12.21
CA ARG A 41 -11.47 6.40 11.83
C ARG A 41 -11.36 7.82 11.27
N PRO A 42 -10.37 8.63 11.70
CA PRO A 42 -10.13 9.96 11.13
C PRO A 42 -9.75 9.89 9.65
N ALA A 43 -10.41 10.72 8.84
CA ALA A 43 -10.23 10.76 7.39
C ALA A 43 -9.92 12.18 6.90
N ARG A 44 -8.98 12.28 5.96
CA ARG A 44 -8.81 13.47 5.12
C ARG A 44 -9.85 13.41 4.01
N VAL A 45 -10.59 14.49 3.82
CA VAL A 45 -11.56 14.58 2.73
C VAL A 45 -10.96 15.34 1.56
N VAL A 46 -11.00 14.72 0.39
CA VAL A 46 -10.51 15.28 -0.86
C VAL A 46 -11.66 15.30 -1.86
N GLU A 47 -11.74 16.39 -2.63
CA GLU A 47 -12.73 16.52 -3.69
C GLU A 47 -12.04 16.76 -5.03
N ALA A 48 -12.50 16.04 -6.04
CA ALA A 48 -12.23 16.38 -7.43
C ALA A 48 -13.30 17.40 -7.87
N ARG A 49 -12.89 18.62 -8.18
CA ARG A 49 -13.79 19.71 -8.60
C ARG A 49 -13.73 19.92 -10.09
N ARG A 50 -14.89 20.11 -10.72
CA ARG A 50 -15.03 20.55 -12.12
C ARG A 50 -14.56 21.99 -12.31
N PRO A 51 -14.45 22.48 -13.55
CA PRO A 51 -14.09 23.88 -13.82
C PRO A 51 -15.09 24.89 -13.23
N ASP A 52 -16.36 24.51 -13.08
CA ASP A 52 -17.40 25.31 -12.43
C ASP A 52 -17.32 25.28 -10.89
N GLY A 53 -16.34 24.58 -10.32
CA GLY A 53 -16.14 24.42 -8.89
C GLY A 53 -17.02 23.36 -8.23
N SER A 54 -17.99 22.77 -8.94
CA SER A 54 -18.83 21.69 -8.39
C SER A 54 -18.02 20.41 -8.16
N PRO A 55 -18.32 19.62 -7.12
CA PRO A 55 -17.62 18.37 -6.89
C PRO A 55 -18.09 17.30 -7.89
N ALA A 56 -17.15 16.67 -8.57
CA ALA A 56 -17.36 15.47 -9.39
C ALA A 56 -17.20 14.18 -8.60
N GLY A 57 -16.41 14.24 -7.54
CA GLY A 57 -16.33 13.17 -6.56
C GLY A 57 -15.75 13.66 -5.24
N ARG A 58 -16.08 12.94 -4.19
CA ARG A 58 -15.58 13.16 -2.83
C ARG A 58 -15.01 11.85 -2.30
N PHE A 59 -13.88 11.95 -1.62
CA PHE A 59 -13.04 10.82 -1.24
C PHE A 59 -12.61 11.00 0.21
N TRP A 60 -12.87 10.00 1.05
CA TRP A 60 -12.47 9.98 2.45
C TRP A 60 -11.31 9.02 2.60
N ILE A 61 -10.14 9.57 2.87
CA ILE A 61 -8.89 8.82 2.93
C ILE A 61 -8.48 8.72 4.39
N ASP A 62 -8.33 7.49 4.90
CA ASP A 62 -7.87 7.23 6.25
C ASP A 62 -6.55 7.95 6.51
N ARG A 63 -6.52 8.73 7.60
CA ARG A 63 -5.37 9.59 7.90
C ARG A 63 -4.12 8.79 8.24
N GLU A 64 -4.28 7.60 8.81
CA GLU A 64 -3.17 6.77 9.29
C GLU A 64 -2.62 5.87 8.19
N THR A 65 -3.50 5.20 7.44
CA THR A 65 -3.13 4.15 6.49
C THR A 65 -3.16 4.60 5.03
N GLY A 66 -3.81 5.72 4.72
CA GLY A 66 -4.03 6.17 3.34
C GLY A 66 -5.10 5.37 2.58
N LEU A 67 -5.81 4.45 3.25
CA LEU A 67 -6.88 3.68 2.63
C LEU A 67 -8.08 4.56 2.29
N MET A 68 -8.68 4.34 1.12
CA MET A 68 -9.96 4.97 0.76
C MET A 68 -11.10 4.33 1.56
N LEU A 69 -11.62 5.05 2.56
CA LEU A 69 -12.69 4.55 3.44
C LEU A 69 -14.08 4.69 2.80
N HIS A 70 -14.30 5.76 2.06
CA HIS A 70 -15.57 6.09 1.42
C HIS A 70 -15.33 6.94 0.17
N ARG A 71 -16.20 6.80 -0.83
CA ARG A 71 -16.20 7.57 -2.06
C ARG A 71 -17.62 7.86 -2.51
N GLU A 72 -17.83 9.07 -2.98
CA GLU A 72 -19.01 9.48 -3.73
C GLU A 72 -18.60 9.96 -5.13
N LEU A 73 -19.30 9.52 -6.16
CA LEU A 73 -19.29 10.13 -7.49
C LEU A 73 -20.56 10.95 -7.64
N ILE A 74 -20.41 12.21 -8.02
CA ILE A 74 -21.46 13.22 -7.92
C ILE A 74 -21.76 13.72 -9.33
N ASP A 75 -23.03 13.73 -9.73
CA ASP A 75 -23.45 14.24 -11.03
C ASP A 75 -23.42 15.78 -11.11
N ALA A 76 -23.73 16.33 -12.29
CA ALA A 76 -23.73 17.78 -12.50
C ALA A 76 -24.83 18.52 -11.72
N THR A 77 -25.84 17.81 -11.19
CA THR A 77 -26.89 18.38 -10.32
C THR A 77 -26.47 18.41 -8.86
N GLY A 78 -25.29 17.87 -8.53
CA GLY A 78 -24.78 17.77 -7.16
C GLY A 78 -25.25 16.53 -6.42
N ARG A 79 -25.86 15.55 -7.09
CA ARG A 79 -26.36 14.33 -6.45
C ARG A 79 -25.33 13.20 -6.53
N PRO A 80 -25.07 12.46 -5.43
CA PRO A 80 -24.30 11.23 -5.49
C PRO A 80 -25.02 10.19 -6.35
N VAL A 81 -24.35 9.72 -7.39
CA VAL A 81 -24.84 8.67 -8.30
C VAL A 81 -24.16 7.33 -8.07
N VAL A 82 -22.96 7.34 -7.47
CA VAL A 82 -22.27 6.14 -6.99
C VAL A 82 -21.72 6.42 -5.62
N VAL A 83 -22.00 5.52 -4.68
CA VAL A 83 -21.47 5.58 -3.32
C VAL A 83 -20.82 4.23 -3.02
N THR A 84 -19.59 4.25 -2.52
CA THR A 84 -18.84 3.04 -2.18
C THR A 84 -18.01 3.31 -0.94
N GLY A 85 -18.08 2.43 0.05
CA GLY A 85 -17.32 2.56 1.27
C GLY A 85 -17.44 1.34 2.17
N PHE A 86 -16.69 1.35 3.26
CA PHE A 86 -16.79 0.33 4.30
C PHE A 86 -17.96 0.63 5.22
N SER A 87 -18.67 -0.41 5.65
CA SER A 87 -19.58 -0.35 6.80
C SER A 87 -18.83 -0.57 8.12
N GLU A 88 -17.78 -1.39 8.08
CA GLU A 88 -16.89 -1.69 9.19
C GLU A 88 -15.49 -2.01 8.63
N ILE A 89 -14.44 -1.69 9.38
CA ILE A 89 -13.07 -2.04 9.03
C ILE A 89 -12.23 -2.28 10.29
N SER A 90 -11.40 -3.33 10.24
CA SER A 90 -10.37 -3.62 11.24
C SER A 90 -9.08 -4.01 10.53
N PHE A 91 -7.95 -3.74 11.19
CA PHE A 91 -6.62 -4.06 10.67
C PHE A 91 -5.98 -5.09 11.59
N THR A 92 -5.42 -6.15 11.01
CA THR A 92 -4.59 -7.09 11.77
C THR A 92 -3.13 -6.67 11.66
N ALA A 93 -2.39 -6.72 12.76
CA ALA A 93 -0.95 -6.61 12.71
C ALA A 93 -0.38 -7.79 11.89
N PRO A 94 0.66 -7.58 11.06
CA PRO A 94 1.40 -8.69 10.49
C PRO A 94 1.89 -9.61 11.61
N PRO A 95 1.93 -10.94 11.39
CA PRO A 95 2.59 -11.84 12.33
C PRO A 95 4.02 -11.35 12.56
N ALA A 96 4.46 -11.33 13.83
CA ALA A 96 5.84 -11.01 14.13
C ALA A 96 6.75 -11.97 13.35
N GLU A 97 7.72 -11.44 12.61
CA GLU A 97 8.71 -12.30 11.95
C GLU A 97 9.38 -13.17 13.03
N PRO A 98 9.53 -14.48 12.79
CA PRO A 98 10.21 -15.33 13.76
C PRO A 98 11.62 -14.79 13.97
N VAL A 99 11.92 -14.40 15.21
CA VAL A 99 13.28 -14.05 15.60
C VAL A 99 14.13 -15.29 15.35
N VAL A 100 14.96 -15.26 14.30
CA VAL A 100 15.98 -16.28 14.09
C VAL A 100 17.03 -16.09 15.19
N LEU A 101 16.80 -16.73 16.33
CA LEU A 101 17.76 -16.83 17.42
C LEU A 101 18.96 -17.66 16.95
N GLY A 102 20.00 -16.97 16.49
CA GLY A 102 21.39 -17.43 16.50
C GLY A 102 21.78 -18.48 15.46
N GLN A 103 22.30 -18.03 14.32
CA GLN A 103 23.51 -18.69 13.82
C GLN A 103 24.67 -18.23 14.70
N PRO A 104 25.39 -19.13 15.40
CA PRO A 104 26.63 -18.73 16.02
C PRO A 104 27.58 -18.28 14.91
N ARG A 105 27.91 -16.99 14.89
CA ARG A 105 29.15 -16.49 14.28
C ARG A 105 30.33 -16.94 15.15
N GLY A 106 30.50 -18.25 15.26
CA GLY A 106 31.55 -18.90 16.03
C GLY A 106 32.68 -19.29 15.09
N GLY A 107 33.56 -18.33 14.79
CA GLY A 107 34.88 -18.66 14.28
C GLY A 107 35.66 -19.40 15.35
N LEU A 108 36.23 -20.56 15.00
CA LEU A 108 37.33 -21.17 15.73
C LEU A 108 38.36 -21.74 14.74
N LEU A 109 39.45 -20.99 14.64
CA LEU A 109 40.84 -21.44 14.75
C LEU A 109 41.38 -22.47 13.74
N ARG A 110 42.36 -21.97 12.96
CA ARG A 110 43.51 -22.73 12.45
C ARG A 110 43.98 -23.74 13.50
N PHE A 111 44.13 -25.01 13.11
CA PHE A 111 45.00 -25.95 13.82
C PHE A 111 46.41 -25.86 13.22
N PRO A 112 47.43 -25.37 13.96
CA PRO A 112 48.81 -25.59 13.62
C PRO A 112 49.29 -26.93 14.22
N GLY A 113 50.00 -27.71 13.40
CA GLY A 113 51.03 -28.69 13.76
C GLY A 113 50.79 -29.69 14.90
N SER A 114 50.81 -30.99 14.57
CA SER A 114 51.44 -31.96 15.45
C SER A 114 52.17 -33.02 14.62
N SER A 115 53.50 -32.93 14.66
CA SER A 115 54.45 -33.96 14.24
C SER A 115 54.50 -35.11 15.24
N ALA A 116 54.98 -36.25 14.73
CA ALA A 116 55.64 -37.35 15.43
C ALA A 116 54.76 -38.38 16.17
N GLY A 117 54.99 -39.65 15.82
CA GLY A 117 54.47 -40.82 16.53
C GLY A 117 54.61 -42.10 15.71
N GLY A 118 55.85 -42.44 15.31
CA GLY A 118 56.18 -43.76 14.77
C GLY A 118 56.69 -44.68 15.88
N ALA A 119 56.23 -45.94 15.85
CA ALA A 119 56.90 -47.20 16.25
C ALA A 119 55.78 -48.22 16.57
N VAL A 120 55.39 -49.11 15.65
CA VAL A 120 55.88 -50.49 15.42
C VAL A 120 56.08 -51.35 16.68
N ASP A 121 55.30 -52.45 16.73
CA ASP A 121 55.26 -53.53 17.70
C ASP A 121 56.61 -54.23 17.94
N GLY A 122 56.78 -54.80 19.15
CA GLY A 122 57.77 -55.84 19.39
C GLY A 122 57.86 -56.33 20.84
N ALA A 123 57.16 -57.45 21.10
CA ALA A 123 57.36 -58.51 22.11
C ALA A 123 57.32 -58.18 23.61
#